data_AF-A0A7M3LVR0-F1
#
_entry.id   AF-A0A7M3LVR0-F1
#
_cell.length_a   1.000
_cell.length_b   1.000
_cell.length_c   1.000
_cell.angle_alpha   90.00
_cell.angle_beta   90.00
_cell.angle_gamma   90.00
#
_symmetry.space_group_name_H-M   'P 1'
#
loop_
_entity.id
_entity.type
_entity.pdbx_description
1 polymer ?
#
loop_
_entity_poly.entity_id
_entity_poly.type
_entity_poly.pdbx_seq_one_letter_code
_entity_poly.pdbx_strand_id
1 'polypeptide(L)' 'MTLLLGYETAVLTDADLLQLELVEADQQFHRVYGTDEAGWLPQQVAAYNAAMDAVWAAHAAPRDHRAAGP' A
#
# COMPACT_ATOMS: atom_id res chain seq x y z
N MET A 1 -31.67 -27.14 -10.74
CA MET A 1 -30.91 -25.93 -11.12
C MET A 1 -30.70 -25.11 -9.86
N THR A 2 -29.55 -25.27 -9.23
CA THR A 2 -29.09 -24.41 -8.13
C THR A 2 -27.58 -24.31 -8.27
N LEU A 3 -27.11 -23.26 -8.94
CA LEU A 3 -25.70 -22.88 -8.93
C LEU A 3 -25.46 -22.19 -7.58
N LEU A 4 -24.84 -22.90 -6.64
CA LEU A 4 -24.24 -22.30 -5.46
C LEU A 4 -23.04 -21.50 -5.95
N LEU A 5 -23.29 -20.26 -6.39
CA LEU A 5 -22.26 -19.26 -6.55
C LEU A 5 -21.77 -18.91 -5.14
N GLY A 6 -20.75 -19.63 -4.69
CA GLY A 6 -19.95 -19.24 -3.54
C GLY A 6 -19.32 -17.88 -3.85
N TYR A 7 -19.98 -16.81 -3.42
CA TYR A 7 -19.39 -15.49 -3.38
C TYR A 7 -18.35 -15.49 -2.25
N GLU A 8 -17.15 -16.00 -2.54
CA GLU A 8 -15.98 -15.71 -1.73
C GLU A 8 -15.69 -14.22 -1.93
N THR A 9 -16.16 -13.39 -0.99
CA THR A 9 -15.67 -12.02 -0.89
C THR A 9 -14.17 -12.11 -0.67
N ALA A 10 -13.37 -11.81 -1.69
CA ALA A 10 -11.94 -11.69 -1.56
C ALA A 10 -11.65 -10.59 -0.53
N VAL A 11 -11.41 -11.00 0.71
CA VAL A 11 -10.95 -10.09 1.76
C VAL A 11 -9.48 -9.88 1.50
N LEU A 12 -9.09 -8.65 1.20
CA LEU A 12 -7.68 -8.30 1.07
C LEU A 12 -6.99 -8.53 2.42
N THR A 13 -5.89 -9.27 2.39
CA THR A 13 -5.04 -9.42 3.57
C THR A 13 -4.34 -8.10 3.87
N ASP A 14 -3.83 -7.93 5.09
CA ASP A 14 -2.99 -6.76 5.43
C ASP A 14 -1.79 -6.64 4.49
N ALA A 15 -1.25 -7.77 4.02
CA ALA A 15 -0.16 -7.79 3.04
C ALA A 15 -0.60 -7.26 1.66
N ASP A 16 -1.83 -7.60 1.22
CA ASP A 16 -2.37 -7.08 -0.05
C ASP A 16 -2.63 -5.58 0.03
N LEU A 17 -3.17 -5.10 1.16
CA LEU A 17 -3.38 -3.66 1.39
C LEU A 17 -2.07 -2.89 1.40
N LEU A 18 -1.05 -3.43 2.08
CA LEU A 18 0.29 -2.86 2.09
C LEU A 18 0.89 -2.77 0.68
N GLN A 19 0.77 -3.84 -0.12
CA GLN A 19 1.25 -3.82 -1.51
C GLN A 19 0.54 -2.76 -2.36
N LEU A 20 -0.78 -2.61 -2.21
CA LEU A 20 -1.54 -1.60 -2.94
C LEU A 20 -1.08 -0.18 -2.57
N GLU A 21 -0.89 0.11 -1.29
CA GLU A 21 -0.43 1.42 -0.82
C GLU A 21 1.00 1.74 -1.26
N LEU A 22 1.91 0.76 -1.25
CA LEU A 22 3.27 0.92 -1.76
C LEU A 22 3.26 1.23 -3.26
N VAL A 23 2.45 0.51 -4.04
CA VAL A 23 2.30 0.74 -5.49
C VAL A 23 1.69 2.11 -5.76
N GLU A 24 0.72 2.56 -4.97
CA GLU A 24 0.13 3.89 -5.12
C GLU A 24 1.14 5.00 -4.87
N ALA A 25 1.93 4.87 -3.79
CA ALA A 25 2.99 5.80 -3.46
C ALA A 25 4.08 5.81 -4.56
N ASP A 26 4.50 4.64 -5.04
CA ASP A 26 5.44 4.48 -6.15
C ASP A 26 4.99 5.23 -7.40
N GLN A 27 3.77 4.94 -7.86
CA GLN A 27 3.17 5.61 -9.02
C GLN A 27 3.09 7.12 -8.84
N GLN A 28 2.80 7.61 -7.65
CA GLN A 28 2.73 9.04 -7.39
C GLN A 28 4.11 9.70 -7.57
N PHE A 29 5.19 9.05 -7.11
CA PHE A 29 6.54 9.57 -7.30
C PHE A 29 6.98 9.52 -8.76
N HIS A 30 6.72 8.43 -9.49
CA HIS A 30 7.02 8.39 -10.93
C HIS A 30 6.19 9.39 -11.75
N ARG A 31 4.95 9.71 -11.33
CA ARG A 31 4.15 10.78 -11.94
C ARG A 31 4.78 12.17 -11.78
N VAL A 32 5.41 12.43 -10.64
CA VAL A 32 5.96 13.76 -10.30
C VAL A 32 7.40 13.92 -10.78
N TYR A 33 8.23 12.90 -10.63
CA TYR A 33 9.68 12.97 -10.91
C TYR A 33 10.10 12.21 -12.17
N GLY A 34 9.17 11.51 -12.83
CA GLY A 34 9.44 10.67 -13.99
C GLY A 34 9.81 9.24 -13.61
N THR A 35 9.71 8.33 -14.58
CA THR A 35 9.96 6.89 -14.39
C THR A 35 11.45 6.52 -14.35
N ASP A 36 12.34 7.44 -14.70
CA ASP A 36 13.79 7.21 -14.66
C ASP A 36 14.36 7.59 -13.29
N GLU A 37 14.36 6.63 -12.37
CA GLU A 37 14.87 6.80 -11.00
C GLU A 37 16.36 7.15 -10.94
N ALA A 38 17.16 6.74 -11.95
CA ALA A 38 18.58 7.08 -11.99
C ALA A 38 18.81 8.59 -12.23
N GLY A 39 17.82 9.28 -12.80
CA GLY A 39 17.83 10.73 -12.98
C GLY A 39 17.32 11.52 -11.78
N TRP A 40 16.84 10.86 -10.72
CA TRP A 40 16.30 11.54 -9.56
C TRP A 40 17.39 12.24 -8.75
N LEU A 41 17.06 13.43 -8.25
CA LEU A 41 17.92 14.18 -7.36
C LEU A 41 17.97 13.49 -5.98
N PRO A 42 19.07 13.61 -5.21
CA PRO A 42 19.20 12.95 -3.90
C PRO A 42 18.03 13.23 -2.95
N GLN A 43 17.48 14.45 -2.95
CA GLN A 43 16.33 14.81 -2.14
C GLN A 43 15.01 14.16 -2.58
N GLN A 44 14.87 13.82 -3.87
CA GLN A 44 13.70 13.11 -4.40
C GLN A 44 13.76 11.64 -3.96
N VAL A 45 14.95 11.02 -4.06
CA VAL A 45 15.19 9.66 -3.55
C VAL A 45 14.94 9.60 -2.04
N ALA A 46 15.42 10.59 -1.27
CA ALA A 46 15.18 10.66 0.17
C ALA A 46 13.68 10.79 0.50
N ALA A 47 12.94 11.62 -0.24
CA ALA A 47 11.50 11.77 -0.06
C ALA A 47 10.73 10.48 -0.42
N TYR A 48 11.14 9.78 -1.48
CA TYR A 48 10.57 8.49 -1.88
C TYR A 48 10.76 7.44 -0.79
N ASN A 49 12.00 7.27 -0.32
CA ASN A 49 12.30 6.31 0.74
C ASN A 49 11.52 6.62 2.03
N ALA A 50 11.44 7.89 2.41
CA ALA A 50 10.66 8.30 3.58
C ALA A 50 9.16 7.99 3.43
N ALA A 51 8.60 8.12 2.21
CA ALA A 51 7.21 7.74 1.94
C ALA A 51 7.01 6.23 2.01
N MET A 52 7.91 5.43 1.43
CA MET A 52 7.87 3.97 1.52
C MET A 52 7.95 3.50 2.98
N ASP A 53 8.89 4.04 3.75
CA ASP A 53 9.07 3.71 5.17
C ASP A 53 7.81 4.07 5.99
N ALA A 54 7.15 5.18 5.67
CA ALA A 54 5.90 5.58 6.33
C ALA A 54 4.76 4.57 6.07
N VAL A 55 4.65 4.08 4.84
CA VAL A 55 3.69 3.02 4.49
C VAL A 55 4.01 1.74 5.25
N TRP A 56 5.27 1.29 5.27
CA TRP A 56 5.67 0.13 6.06
C TRP A 56 5.37 0.29 7.56
N ALA A 57 5.68 1.45 8.14
CA ALA A 57 5.45 1.72 9.55
C ALA A 57 3.94 1.69 9.91
N ALA A 58 3.07 2.17 9.01
CA ALA A 58 1.63 2.17 9.22
C ALA A 58 1.03 0.75 9.28
N HIS A 59 1.66 -0.24 8.64
CA HIS A 59 1.22 -1.64 8.65
C HIS A 59 2.01 -2.53 9.63
N ALA A 60 3.10 -2.02 10.22
CA ALA A 60 3.89 -2.75 11.21
C ALA A 60 3.27 -2.74 12.63
N ALA A 61 2.40 -1.77 12.93
CA ALA A 61 1.67 -1.75 14.20
C ALA A 61 0.50 -2.75 14.15
N PRO A 62 0.20 -3.48 15.24
CA PRO A 62 -1.03 -4.25 15.33
C PRO A 62 -2.19 -3.28 15.12
N ARG A 63 -2.97 -3.49 14.06
CA ARG A 63 -4.27 -2.83 13.91
C ARG A 63 -5.14 -3.36 15.04
N ASP A 64 -5.23 -2.63 16.15
CA ASP A 64 -6.17 -2.96 17.21
C ASP A 64 -7.56 -3.04 16.58
N HIS A 65 -8.03 -4.25 16.28
CA HIS A 65 -9.39 -4.55 15.83
C HIS A 65 -10.40 -4.36 16.96
N ARG A 66 -10.15 -3.42 17.87
CA ARG A 66 -10.98 -3.13 19.04
C ARG A 66 -11.77 -1.85 18.84
N ALA A 67 -12.61 -1.85 17.81
CA ALA A 67 -13.71 -0.90 17.66
C ALA A 67 -14.86 -1.50 16.83
N ALA A 68 -15.23 -2.75 17.11
CA ALA A 68 -16.56 -3.26 16.81
C ALA A 68 -17.05 -4.00 18.06
N GLY A 69 -17.59 -3.24 19.02
CA GLY A 69 -18.51 -3.75 20.02
C GLY A 69 -19.75 -2.86 20.01
N PRO A 70 -20.85 -3.23 20.69
CA PRO A 70 -21.22 -4.52 21.28
C PRO A 70 -21.97 -5.47 20.33
#